data_AF-A0A7J0DHQ6-F1
#
_entry.id   AF-A0A7J0DHQ6-F1
#
_cell.length_a   1.000
_cell.length_b   1.000
_cell.length_c   1.000
_cell.angle_alpha   90.00
_cell.angle_beta   90.00
_cell.angle_gamma   90.00
#
_symmetry.space_group_name_H-M   'P 1'
#
loop_
_entity.id
_entity.type
_entity.pdbx_description
1 polymer ?
#
loop_
_entity_poly.entity_id
_entity_poly.type
_entity_poly.pdbx_seq_one_letter_code
_entity_poly.pdbx_strand_id
1 'polypeptide(L)'
;MFKGSKIRAVSLVEIPPNALRRKCDSNWRGGFSLGVDLGMSRTGLALSKGFSVRPLTVLELRGQKLELRLLEIAQRQEVDEFIIGLPMSSDGKETQQSNKVRSVFR
;
A
#
# COMPACT_ATOMS: atom_id res chain seq x y z
N MET A 1 32.63 7.28 1.93
CA MET A 1 32.38 6.87 0.53
C MET A 1 31.16 5.97 0.50
N PHE A 2 30.00 6.51 0.13
CA PHE A 2 28.75 5.76 0.03
C PHE A 2 28.77 4.95 -1.28
N LYS A 3 28.77 3.62 -1.19
CA LYS A 3 28.57 2.75 -2.35
C LYS A 3 27.09 2.80 -2.70
N GLY A 4 26.77 3.47 -3.81
CA GLY A 4 25.43 3.47 -4.39
C GLY A 4 24.99 2.04 -4.70
N SER A 5 23.95 1.58 -4.01
CA SER A 5 23.25 0.35 -4.37
C SER A 5 22.69 0.51 -5.78
N LYS A 6 23.20 -0.31 -6.71
CA LYS A 6 22.64 -0.43 -8.05
C LYS A 6 21.18 -0.88 -7.93
N ILE A 7 20.26 0.02 -8.24
CA ILE A 7 18.85 -0.32 -8.44
C ILE A 7 18.83 -1.27 -9.66
N ARG A 8 18.63 -2.57 -9.40
CA ARG A 8 18.41 -3.54 -10.47
C ARG A 8 17.08 -3.17 -11.14
N ALA A 9 17.10 -2.98 -12.46
CA ALA A 9 15.89 -2.88 -13.24
C ALA A 9 15.07 -4.16 -13.04
N VAL A 10 13.95 -4.03 -12.32
CA VAL A 10 12.93 -5.08 -12.22
C VAL A 10 12.31 -5.18 -13.61
N SER A 11 12.17 -6.39 -14.15
CA SER A 11 11.44 -6.56 -15.42
C SER A 11 10.05 -5.92 -15.29
N LEU A 12 9.59 -5.24 -16.33
CA LEU A 12 8.25 -4.61 -16.42
C LEU A 12 7.13 -5.65 -16.51
N VAL A 13 7.27 -6.81 -15.87
CA VAL A 13 6.17 -7.73 -15.69
C VAL A 13 5.28 -7.09 -14.64
N GLU A 14 4.24 -6.39 -15.09
CA GLU A 14 3.20 -5.88 -14.20
C GLU A 14 2.70 -7.04 -13.35
N ILE A 15 2.90 -6.90 -12.04
CA ILE A 15 2.38 -7.81 -11.05
C ILE A 15 0.86 -7.55 -10.95
N PRO A 16 -0.01 -8.50 -11.33
CA PRO A 16 -1.43 -8.28 -11.21
C PRO A 16 -1.83 -8.23 -9.72
N PRO A 17 -2.86 -7.44 -9.36
CA PRO A 17 -3.43 -7.44 -8.02
C PRO A 17 -3.75 -8.84 -7.51
N ASN A 18 -3.66 -9.04 -6.20
CA ASN A 18 -3.92 -10.33 -5.54
C ASN A 18 -5.33 -10.87 -5.85
N ALA A 19 -6.31 -9.99 -6.05
CA ALA A 19 -7.66 -10.35 -6.47
C ALA A 19 -7.71 -10.97 -7.87
N LEU A 20 -6.89 -10.46 -8.81
CA LEU A 20 -6.77 -11.00 -10.16
C LEU A 20 -5.94 -12.28 -10.18
N ARG A 21 -4.81 -12.33 -9.45
CA ARG A 21 -3.99 -13.54 -9.28
C ARG A 21 -4.82 -14.74 -8.82
N ARG A 22 -5.67 -14.54 -7.81
CA ARG A 22 -6.59 -15.58 -7.31
C ARG A 22 -7.55 -16.10 -8.38
N LYS A 23 -7.99 -15.25 -9.32
CA LYS A 23 -8.91 -15.65 -10.39
C LYS A 23 -8.20 -16.41 -11.51
N CYS A 24 -6.96 -16.04 -11.81
CA CYS A 24 -6.20 -16.57 -12.95
C CYS A 24 -5.38 -17.83 -12.61
N ASP A 25 -5.00 -18.02 -11.34
CA ASP A 25 -4.21 -19.17 -10.89
C ASP A 25 -4.90 -19.86 -9.71
N SER A 26 -5.41 -21.07 -9.96
CA SER A 26 -6.07 -21.91 -8.95
C SER A 26 -5.12 -22.41 -7.86
N ASN A 27 -3.80 -22.40 -8.10
CA ASN A 27 -2.79 -22.78 -7.13
C ASN A 27 -2.31 -21.60 -6.27
N TRP A 28 -2.73 -20.37 -6.59
CA TRP A 28 -2.34 -19.18 -5.83
C TRP A 28 -2.90 -19.22 -4.42
N ARG A 29 -2.01 -19.29 -3.42
CA ARG A 29 -2.39 -19.42 -2.00
C ARG A 29 -2.67 -18.09 -1.30
N GLY A 30 -2.78 -17.01 -2.07
CA GLY A 30 -3.05 -15.66 -1.58
C GLY A 30 -1.77 -14.91 -1.21
N GLY A 31 -1.77 -13.62 -1.56
CA GLY A 31 -0.76 -12.66 -1.17
C GLY A 31 -1.19 -11.83 0.04
N PHE A 32 -0.24 -11.13 0.65
CA PHE A 32 -0.52 -10.16 1.69
C PHE A 32 -0.82 -8.80 1.09
N SER A 33 -1.87 -8.15 1.56
CA SER A 33 -2.22 -6.78 1.17
C SER A 33 -2.13 -5.87 2.39
N LEU A 34 -1.53 -4.69 2.23
CA LEU A 34 -1.49 -3.66 3.28
C LEU A 34 -2.53 -2.59 2.97
N GLY A 35 -3.60 -2.57 3.77
CA GLY A 35 -4.57 -1.47 3.77
C GLY A 35 -3.97 -0.24 4.44
N VAL A 36 -4.02 0.90 3.75
CA VAL A 36 -3.52 2.19 4.24
C VAL A 36 -4.65 3.22 4.21
N ASP A 37 -5.01 3.70 5.40
CA ASP A 37 -5.93 4.82 5.57
C ASP A 37 -5.14 6.07 5.95
N LEU A 38 -4.91 6.95 4.97
CA LEU A 38 -4.19 8.20 5.16
C LEU A 38 -5.11 9.23 5.80
N GLY A 39 -4.90 9.53 7.07
CA GLY A 39 -5.52 10.67 7.74
C GLY A 39 -4.68 11.95 7.68
N MET A 40 -5.15 12.99 8.38
CA MET A 40 -4.41 14.25 8.50
C MET A 40 -3.23 14.15 9.46
N SER A 41 -3.41 13.46 10.59
CA SER A 41 -2.37 13.31 11.63
C SER A 41 -1.94 11.87 11.86
N ARG A 42 -2.82 10.92 11.55
CA ARG A 42 -2.63 9.50 11.81
C ARG A 42 -2.88 8.73 10.53
N THR A 43 -2.09 7.68 10.31
CA THR A 43 -2.27 6.73 9.23
C THR A 43 -2.56 5.37 9.82
N GLY A 44 -3.77 4.85 9.58
CA GLY A 44 -4.16 3.50 10.00
C GLY A 44 -3.62 2.46 9.03
N LEU A 45 -3.06 1.38 9.57
CA LEU A 45 -2.59 0.23 8.79
C LEU A 45 -3.36 -1.04 9.17
N ALA A 46 -3.78 -1.80 8.17
CA ALA A 46 -4.36 -3.12 8.31
C ALA A 46 -3.64 -4.11 7.39
N LEU A 47 -3.40 -5.32 7.87
CA LEU A 47 -2.83 -6.40 7.07
C LEU A 47 -3.92 -7.42 6.73
N SER A 48 -3.95 -7.88 5.49
CA SER A 48 -4.86 -8.95 5.08
C SER A 48 -4.17 -10.02 4.26
N LYS A 49 -4.77 -11.22 4.29
CA LYS A 49 -4.49 -12.30 3.34
C LYS A 49 -5.82 -12.88 2.87
N GLY A 50 -6.26 -12.47 1.67
CA GLY A 50 -7.63 -12.72 1.23
C GLY A 50 -8.65 -12.04 2.14
N PHE A 51 -9.65 -12.79 2.62
CA PHE A 51 -10.73 -12.26 3.46
C PHE A 51 -10.38 -12.13 4.95
N SER A 52 -9.21 -12.64 5.37
CA SER A 52 -8.74 -12.48 6.75
C SER A 52 -8.03 -11.15 6.90
N VAL A 53 -8.64 -10.20 7.62
CA VAL A 53 -8.11 -8.85 7.86
C VAL A 53 -7.83 -8.66 9.34
N ARG A 54 -6.71 -8.03 9.68
CA ARG A 54 -6.41 -7.60 11.05
C ARG A 54 -5.86 -6.18 11.08
N PRO A 55 -6.19 -5.37 12.09
CA PRO A 55 -5.48 -4.12 12.33
C PRO A 55 -4.01 -4.42 12.61
N LEU A 56 -3.10 -3.59 12.07
CA LEU A 56 -1.65 -3.75 12.26
C LEU A 56 -1.10 -2.71 13.22
N THR A 57 -1.26 -1.42 12.91
CA THR A 57 -0.80 -0.31 13.76
C THR A 57 -1.38 1.02 13.26
N VAL A 58 -1.25 2.07 14.07
CA VAL A 58 -1.46 3.45 13.65
C VAL A 58 -0.10 4.18 13.67
N LEU A 59 0.20 4.95 12.62
CA LEU A 59 1.41 5.75 12.51
C LEU A 59 1.09 7.23 12.68
N GLU A 60 1.88 7.92 13.50
CA GLU A 60 1.85 9.39 13.67
C GLU A 60 3.02 10.04 12.94
N LEU A 61 3.17 9.69 11.66
CA LEU A 61 4.25 10.16 10.77
C LEU A 61 3.66 10.88 9.55
N ARG A 62 4.46 11.72 8.90
CA ARG A 62 4.07 12.47 7.71
C ARG A 62 5.20 12.56 6.68
N GLY A 63 4.82 12.81 5.43
CA GLY A 63 5.74 12.97 4.29
C GLY A 63 6.69 11.78 4.16
N GLN A 64 7.94 12.06 3.81
CA GLN A 64 8.95 11.04 3.54
C GLN A 64 9.17 10.05 4.71
N LYS A 65 9.00 10.48 5.97
CA LYS A 65 9.12 9.58 7.13
C LYS A 65 8.03 8.51 7.14
N LEU A 66 6.81 8.88 6.73
CA LEU A 66 5.71 7.94 6.59
C LEU A 66 5.99 6.97 5.45
N GLU A 67 6.40 7.47 4.28
CA GLU A 67 6.71 6.66 3.09
C GLU A 67 7.78 5.60 3.39
N LEU A 68 8.89 5.99 4.00
CA LEU A 68 9.96 5.06 4.39
C LEU A 68 9.46 4.00 5.40
N ARG A 69 8.63 4.41 6.36
CA ARG A 69 8.06 3.48 7.34
C ARG A 69 7.08 2.49 6.71
N LEU A 70 6.30 2.93 5.72
CA LEU A 70 5.40 2.05 4.96
C LEU A 70 6.18 1.00 4.17
N LEU A 71 7.27 1.40 3.50
CA LEU A 71 8.14 0.48 2.77
C LEU A 71 8.80 -0.55 3.71
N GLU A 72 9.29 -0.10 4.87
CA GLU A 72 9.88 -0.99 5.89
C GLU A 72 8.85 -2.01 6.40
N ILE A 73 7.62 -1.56 6.69
CA ILE A 73 6.53 -2.45 7.13
C ILE A 73 6.16 -3.43 6.03
N ALA A 74 6.01 -2.97 4.79
CA ALA A 74 5.66 -3.81 3.66
C ALA A 74 6.71 -4.91 3.43
N GLN A 75 8.00 -4.57 3.51
CA GLN A 75 9.07 -5.55 3.41
C GLN A 75 9.03 -6.56 4.56
N ARG A 76 8.81 -6.11 5.80
CA ARG A 76 8.75 -6.99 6.98
C ARG A 76 7.52 -7.90 7.00
N GLN A 77 6.41 -7.46 6.43
CA GLN A 77 5.16 -8.21 6.38
C GLN A 77 4.98 -8.97 5.06
N GLU A 78 5.99 -8.95 4.18
CA GLU A 78 5.95 -9.60 2.85
C GLU A 78 4.72 -9.19 2.02
N VAL A 79 4.42 -7.89 2.05
CA VAL A 79 3.26 -7.32 1.36
C VAL A 79 3.50 -7.32 -0.14
N ASP A 80 2.55 -7.88 -0.89
CA ASP A 80 2.55 -7.89 -2.35
C ASP A 80 1.99 -6.58 -2.94
N GLU A 81 0.98 -6.00 -2.27
CA GLU A 81 0.24 -4.84 -2.76
C GLU A 81 -0.22 -3.92 -1.63
N PHE A 82 -0.32 -2.63 -1.93
CA PHE A 82 -0.96 -1.65 -1.06
C PHE A 82 -2.39 -1.39 -1.53
N ILE A 83 -3.33 -1.33 -0.58
CA ILE A 83 -4.72 -0.93 -0.83
C ILE A 83 -4.94 0.42 -0.16
N ILE A 84 -5.06 1.47 -0.97
CA ILE A 84 -5.15 2.85 -0.48
C ILE A 84 -6.60 3.33 -0.54
N GLY A 85 -7.11 3.80 0.59
CA GLY A 85 -8.42 4.46 0.62
C GLY A 85 -8.36 5.79 -0.13
N LEU A 86 -9.20 5.95 -1.16
CA LEU A 86 -9.39 7.22 -1.86
C LEU A 86 -10.76 7.79 -1.49
N PRO A 87 -10.85 8.68 -0.46
CA PRO A 87 -12.12 9.21 -0.04
C PRO A 87 -12.65 10.16 -1.11
N MET A 88 -13.90 9.98 -1.51
CA MET A 88 -14.60 10.85 -2.46
C MET A 88 -15.70 11.62 -1.71
N SER A 89 -16.11 12.77 -2.22
CA SER A 89 -17.32 13.43 -1.72
C SER A 89 -18.58 12.58 -2.02
N SER A 90 -19.70 12.92 -1.39
CA SER A 90 -20.97 12.22 -1.61
C SER A 90 -21.47 12.28 -3.05
N ASP A 91 -21.08 13.31 -3.81
CA ASP A 91 -21.34 13.46 -5.25
C ASP A 91 -20.24 12.85 -6.14
N GLY A 92 -19.31 12.09 -5.55
CA GLY A 92 -18.26 11.36 -6.26
C GLY A 92 -17.11 12.21 -6.78
N LYS A 93 -16.98 13.46 -6.35
CA LYS A 93 -15.89 14.37 -6.74
C LYS A 93 -14.67 14.21 -5.85
N GLU A 94 -13.52 14.58 -6.40
CA GLU A 94 -12.28 14.66 -5.63
C GLU A 94 -12.36 15.80 -4.61
N THR A 95 -11.78 15.55 -3.46
CA THR A 95 -11.66 16.49 -2.36
C THR A 95 -10.20 16.83 -2.13
N GLN A 96 -9.93 17.82 -1.27
CA GLN A 96 -8.56 18.09 -0.82
C GLN A 96 -7.89 16.84 -0.22
N GLN A 97 -8.67 15.99 0.46
CA GLN A 97 -8.18 14.76 1.02
C GLN A 97 -7.84 13.73 -0.07
N SER A 98 -8.68 13.57 -1.09
CA SER A 98 -8.40 12.70 -2.24
C SER A 98 -7.12 13.13 -2.95
N ASN A 99 -6.94 14.45 -3.16
CA ASN A 99 -5.75 15.01 -3.80
C ASN A 99 -4.48 14.74 -3.01
N LYS A 100 -4.55 14.84 -1.68
CA LYS A 100 -3.43 14.50 -0.80
C LYS A 100 -3.07 13.01 -0.86
N VAL A 101 -4.06 12.12 -0.88
CA VAL A 101 -3.81 10.68 -1.07
C VAL A 101 -3.08 10.44 -2.38
N ARG A 102 -3.54 11.08 -3.47
CA ARG A 102 -2.88 10.98 -4.78
C ARG A 102 -1.47 11.53 -4.77
N SER A 103 -1.17 12.61 -4.08
CA SER A 103 0.20 13.16 -4.07
C SER A 103 1.22 12.23 -3.40
N VAL A 104 0.77 11.32 -2.53
CA VAL A 104 1.65 10.38 -1.80
C VAL A 104 1.84 9.06 -2.55
N PHE A 105 0.81 8.59 -3.27
CA PHE A 105 0.77 7.24 -3.85
C PHE A 105 0.65 7.19 -5.39
N ARG A 106 0.98 8.30 -6.06
CA ARG A 106 0.99 8.36 -7.53
C ARG A 106 2.37 8.13 -8.12
#